data_AF-A0AA86BJB9-F1
#
_entry.id   AF-A0AA86BJB9-F1
#
_cell.length_a   1.000
_cell.length_b   1.000
_cell.length_c   1.000
_cell.angle_alpha   90.00
_cell.angle_beta   90.00
_cell.angle_gamma   90.00
#
_symmetry.space_group_name_H-M   'P 1'
#
loop_
_entity.id
_entity.type
_entity.pdbx_description
1 polymer ?
#
loop_
_entity_poly.entity_id
_entity_poly.type
_entity_poly.pdbx_seq_one_letter_code
_entity_poly.pdbx_strand_id
1 'polypeptide(L)'
;MEFAFYICGLIAILATLRVITHTNPVHALLYLVISLLAISGVFFSLGAYFAGALEIIVYAGAIMVLFVFVVMMLNLGGSEIEQERQWLKPQVWIGPAVLSAIMLAVIVYAILGVNDQGIDGTPISAKAVGITLFGPYVLAVELASMLLLAGLVVAFHVGREERAGEVLSNRADDRAKRKTEERA
;
A
#
# COMPACT_ATOMS: atom_id res chain seq x y z
N MET A 1 1.81 15.22 -24.90
CA MET A 1 1.76 14.48 -23.60
C MET A 1 1.59 12.98 -23.81
N GLU A 2 1.13 12.52 -24.98
CA GLU A 2 0.92 11.09 -25.27
C GLU A 2 2.17 10.21 -25.11
N PHE A 3 3.33 10.65 -25.61
CA PHE A 3 4.57 9.86 -25.44
C PHE A 3 4.90 9.60 -23.96
N ALA A 4 4.76 10.62 -23.11
CA ALA A 4 4.96 10.50 -21.67
C ALA A 4 3.96 9.52 -21.03
N PHE A 5 2.70 9.55 -21.47
CA PHE A 5 1.68 8.60 -21.03
C PHE A 5 2.08 7.14 -21.33
N TYR A 6 2.46 6.84 -22.57
CA TYR A 6 2.81 5.47 -22.97
C TYR A 6 4.09 4.96 -22.32
N ILE A 7 5.14 5.79 -22.23
CA ILE A 7 6.40 5.38 -21.59
C ILE A 7 6.22 5.16 -20.09
N CYS A 8 5.50 6.05 -19.40
CA CYS A 8 5.18 5.88 -17.98
C CYS A 8 4.30 4.64 -17.75
N GLY A 9 3.29 4.41 -18.58
CA GLY A 9 2.46 3.20 -18.51
C GLY A 9 3.28 1.92 -18.70
N LEU A 10 4.17 1.89 -19.69
CA LEU A 10 5.05 0.75 -19.91
C LEU A 10 5.98 0.50 -18.71
N ILE A 11 6.59 1.55 -18.16
CA ILE A 11 7.44 1.46 -16.96
C ILE A 11 6.64 0.91 -15.77
N ALA A 12 5.42 1.39 -15.55
CA ALA A 12 4.56 0.91 -14.46
C ALA A 12 4.23 -0.59 -14.58
N ILE A 13 3.92 -1.06 -15.79
CA ILE A 13 3.63 -2.48 -16.06
C ILE A 13 4.88 -3.33 -15.80
N LEU A 14 6.03 -2.94 -16.35
CA LEU A 14 7.28 -3.69 -16.16
C LEU A 14 7.73 -3.70 -14.70
N ALA A 15 7.59 -2.57 -14.00
CA ALA A 15 7.90 -2.46 -12.59
C ALA A 15 6.98 -3.35 -11.76
N THR A 16 5.66 -3.33 -12.00
CA THR A 16 4.69 -4.19 -11.30
C THR A 16 4.95 -5.68 -11.56
N LEU A 17 5.31 -6.07 -12.78
CA LEU A 17 5.74 -7.44 -13.08
C LEU A 17 6.97 -7.83 -12.25
N ARG A 18 7.91 -6.89 -12.06
CA ARG A 18 9.11 -7.10 -11.24
C ARG A 18 8.77 -7.20 -9.75
N VAL A 19 7.78 -6.46 -9.24
CA VAL A 19 7.28 -6.60 -7.86
C VAL A 19 6.81 -8.03 -7.60
N ILE A 20 5.96 -8.58 -8.48
CA ILE A 20 5.33 -9.88 -8.29
C ILE A 20 6.31 -11.05 -8.46
N THR A 21 7.36 -10.86 -9.28
CA THR A 21 8.32 -11.92 -9.60
C THR A 21 9.55 -11.96 -8.70
N HIS A 22 9.86 -10.89 -7.96
CA HIS A 22 11.01 -10.85 -7.05
C HIS A 22 10.68 -11.46 -5.68
N THR A 23 11.57 -12.30 -5.19
CA THR A 23 11.47 -12.96 -3.88
C THR A 23 12.06 -12.15 -2.73
N ASN A 24 12.78 -11.06 -3.01
CA ASN A 24 13.30 -10.19 -1.97
C ASN A 24 12.28 -9.06 -1.72
N PRO A 25 11.67 -8.98 -0.52
CA PRO A 25 10.64 -7.99 -0.22
C PRO A 25 11.10 -6.54 -0.39
N VAL A 26 12.36 -6.22 -0.07
CA VAL A 26 12.90 -4.86 -0.22
C VAL A 26 12.98 -4.48 -1.70
N HIS A 27 13.50 -5.36 -2.55
CA HIS A 27 13.53 -5.11 -3.99
C HIS A 27 12.12 -5.01 -4.58
N ALA A 28 11.20 -5.88 -4.16
CA ALA A 28 9.81 -5.82 -4.58
C ALA A 28 9.17 -4.47 -4.22
N LEU A 29 9.34 -3.98 -2.99
CA LEU A 29 8.81 -2.68 -2.58
C LEU A 29 9.43 -1.51 -3.36
N LEU A 30 10.73 -1.54 -3.67
CA LEU A 30 11.36 -0.50 -4.48
C LEU A 30 10.82 -0.50 -5.92
N TYR A 31 10.60 -1.67 -6.53
CA TYR A 31 9.92 -1.74 -7.83
C TYR A 31 8.48 -1.22 -7.74
N LEU A 32 7.78 -1.43 -6.62
CA LEU A 32 6.45 -0.90 -6.43
C LEU A 32 6.45 0.62 -6.38
N VAL A 33 7.40 1.24 -5.66
CA VAL A 33 7.58 2.70 -5.65
C VAL A 33 7.82 3.23 -7.07
N ILE A 34 8.66 2.56 -7.87
CA ILE A 34 8.88 2.95 -9.27
C ILE A 34 7.58 2.88 -10.09
N SER A 35 6.76 1.84 -9.88
CA SER A 35 5.45 1.72 -10.53
C SER A 35 4.52 2.87 -10.16
N LEU A 36 4.38 3.17 -8.87
CA LEU A 36 3.49 4.25 -8.39
C LEU A 36 3.94 5.63 -8.90
N LEU A 37 5.26 5.88 -8.93
CA LEU A 37 5.79 7.12 -9.54
C LEU A 37 5.52 7.19 -11.04
N ALA A 38 5.60 6.07 -11.76
CA ALA A 38 5.25 6.01 -13.17
C ALA A 38 3.74 6.23 -13.39
N ILE A 39 2.87 5.68 -12.53
CA ILE A 39 1.42 5.96 -12.55
C ILE A 39 1.12 7.43 -12.25
N SER A 40 1.87 8.07 -11.34
CA SER A 40 1.77 9.53 -11.16
C SER A 40 2.08 10.28 -12.47
N GLY A 41 3.06 9.83 -13.25
CA GLY A 41 3.35 10.38 -14.58
C GLY A 41 2.21 10.20 -15.58
N VAL A 42 1.52 9.06 -15.51
CA VAL A 42 0.28 8.81 -16.27
C VAL A 42 -0.81 9.80 -15.86
N PHE A 43 -1.04 10.03 -14.57
CA PHE A 43 -2.00 11.02 -14.08
C PHE A 43 -1.66 12.45 -14.53
N PHE A 44 -0.39 12.84 -14.50
CA PHE A 44 0.01 14.15 -15.04
C PHE A 44 -0.26 14.27 -16.54
N SER A 45 -0.07 13.20 -17.30
CA SER A 45 -0.33 13.18 -18.75
C SER A 45 -1.81 13.31 -19.09
N LEU A 46 -2.72 12.87 -18.20
CA LEU A 46 -4.16 13.04 -18.31
C LEU A 46 -4.67 14.40 -17.78
N GLY A 47 -3.78 15.29 -17.32
CA GLY A 47 -4.17 16.57 -16.72
C GLY A 47 -4.65 16.47 -15.26
N ALA A 48 -4.54 15.29 -14.63
CA ALA A 48 -4.98 15.04 -13.26
C ALA A 48 -3.88 15.41 -12.23
N TYR A 49 -3.53 16.69 -12.15
CA TYR A 49 -2.37 17.15 -11.36
C TYR A 49 -2.51 16.90 -9.86
N PHE A 50 -3.71 17.07 -9.32
CA PHE A 50 -3.97 16.79 -7.91
C PHE A 50 -3.80 15.30 -7.58
N ALA A 51 -4.29 14.41 -8.46
CA ALA A 51 -4.16 12.97 -8.26
C ALA A 51 -2.71 12.51 -8.35
N GLY A 52 -1.95 12.97 -9.36
CA GLY A 52 -0.53 12.66 -9.47
C GLY A 52 0.28 13.16 -8.27
N ALA A 53 0.04 14.39 -7.82
CA ALA A 53 0.71 14.90 -6.63
C ALA A 53 0.37 14.08 -5.37
N LEU A 54 -0.89 13.66 -5.20
CA LEU A 54 -1.33 12.82 -4.08
C LEU A 54 -0.68 11.43 -4.14
N GLU A 55 -0.56 10.84 -5.32
CA GLU A 55 0.13 9.56 -5.56
C GLU A 55 1.58 9.61 -5.07
N ILE A 56 2.30 10.70 -5.37
CA ILE A 56 3.68 10.87 -4.91
C ILE A 56 3.76 11.04 -3.39
N ILE A 57 2.98 11.96 -2.81
CA ILE A 57 3.14 12.32 -1.40
C ILE A 57 2.54 11.27 -0.45
N VAL A 58 1.40 10.66 -0.79
CA VAL A 58 0.68 9.73 0.08
C VAL A 58 1.08 8.30 -0.22
N TYR A 59 0.87 7.83 -1.46
CA TYR A 59 1.09 6.43 -1.80
C TYR A 59 2.57 6.07 -1.79
N ALA A 60 3.38 6.72 -2.63
CA ALA A 60 4.82 6.49 -2.66
C ALA A 60 5.53 7.07 -1.41
N GLY A 61 5.07 8.22 -0.90
CA GLY A 61 5.76 8.97 0.14
C GLY A 61 5.49 8.50 1.57
N ALA A 62 4.25 8.18 1.93
CA ALA A 62 3.91 7.79 3.31
C ALA A 62 3.67 6.28 3.43
N ILE A 63 2.79 5.74 2.58
CA ILE A 63 2.37 4.34 2.68
C ILE A 63 3.54 3.41 2.35
N MET A 64 4.18 3.57 1.19
CA MET A 64 5.32 2.72 0.81
C MET A 64 6.51 2.85 1.76
N VAL A 65 6.76 4.04 2.32
CA VAL A 65 7.82 4.23 3.32
C VAL A 65 7.52 3.45 4.60
N LEU A 66 6.26 3.43 5.06
CA LEU A 66 5.84 2.60 6.19
C LEU A 66 6.08 1.11 5.89
N PHE A 67 5.72 0.63 4.70
CA PHE A 67 5.97 -0.77 4.30
C PHE A 67 7.46 -1.10 4.28
N VAL A 68 8.30 -0.25 3.68
CA VAL A 68 9.75 -0.45 3.64
C VAL A 68 10.32 -0.49 5.06
N PHE A 69 9.87 0.41 5.94
CA PHE A 69 10.30 0.44 7.34
C PHE A 69 9.93 -0.85 8.08
N VAL A 70 8.68 -1.32 7.95
CA VAL A 70 8.20 -2.53 8.62
C VAL A 70 8.95 -3.76 8.11
N VAL A 71 9.07 -3.92 6.78
CA VAL A 71 9.78 -5.05 6.18
C VAL A 71 11.25 -5.08 6.61
N MET A 72 11.90 -3.92 6.69
CA MET A 72 13.29 -3.83 7.10
C MET A 72 13.47 -4.11 8.60
N MET A 73 12.55 -3.65 9.45
CA MET A 73 12.56 -3.92 10.89
C MET A 73 12.34 -5.41 11.20
N LEU A 74 11.45 -6.06 10.46
CA LEU A 74 11.19 -7.50 10.59
C LEU A 74 12.35 -8.35 10.04
N ASN A 75 13.25 -7.76 9.24
CA ASN A 75 14.45 -8.37 8.68
C ASN A 75 14.21 -9.81 8.19
N LEU A 76 13.23 -9.96 7.29
CA LEU A 76 12.86 -11.25 6.69
C LEU A 76 14.12 -11.86 6.02
N GLY A 77 14.66 -12.91 6.63
CA GLY A 77 15.98 -13.44 6.34
C GLY A 77 16.05 -14.38 5.13
N GLY A 78 17.27 -14.81 4.78
CA GLY A 78 17.53 -15.65 3.61
C GLY A 78 16.86 -17.02 3.58
N SER A 79 16.44 -17.57 4.73
CA SER A 79 15.71 -18.84 4.79
C SER A 79 14.29 -18.74 4.21
N GLU A 80 13.64 -17.59 4.36
CA GLU A 80 12.31 -17.33 3.80
C GLU A 80 12.38 -17.12 2.29
N ILE A 81 13.46 -16.50 1.80
CA ILE A 81 13.70 -16.28 0.36
C ILE A 81 13.78 -17.60 -0.43
N GLU A 82 14.45 -18.63 0.12
CA GLU A 82 14.53 -19.94 -0.55
C GLU A 82 13.19 -20.68 -0.53
N GLN A 83 12.40 -20.53 0.54
CA GLN A 83 11.04 -21.07 0.61
C GLN A 83 10.10 -20.38 -0.38
N GLU A 84 10.16 -19.05 -0.50
CA GLU A 84 9.37 -18.30 -1.48
C GLU A 84 9.71 -18.70 -2.92
N ARG A 85 10.99 -18.93 -3.21
CA ARG A 85 11.43 -19.40 -4.53
C ARG A 85 10.85 -20.76 -4.88
N GLN A 86 10.62 -21.63 -3.90
CA GLN A 86 9.96 -22.93 -4.12
C GLN A 86 8.45 -22.80 -4.42
N TRP A 87 7.81 -21.71 -3.96
CA TRP A 87 6.40 -21.44 -4.22
C TRP A 87 6.18 -20.80 -5.59
N LEU A 88 7.18 -20.12 -6.15
CA LEU A 88 7.18 -19.60 -7.53
C LEU A 88 7.42 -20.68 -8.61
N LYS A 89 7.20 -21.96 -8.28
CA LYS A 89 7.29 -23.04 -9.28
C LYS A 89 6.23 -22.87 -10.36
N PRO A 90 6.53 -23.22 -11.63
CA PRO A 90 5.59 -23.06 -12.73
C PRO A 90 4.29 -23.84 -12.49
N GLN A 91 4.33 -24.97 -11.79
CA GLN A 91 3.14 -25.73 -11.44
C GLN A 91 2.14 -24.94 -10.57
N VAL A 92 2.62 -24.05 -9.70
CA VAL A 92 1.78 -23.26 -8.78
C VAL A 92 1.29 -21.98 -9.47
N TRP A 93 2.12 -21.30 -10.27
CA TRP A 93 1.74 -20.02 -10.85
C TRP A 93 0.89 -20.14 -12.14
N ILE A 94 0.88 -21.29 -12.83
CA ILE A 94 0.32 -21.40 -14.19
C ILE A 94 -1.21 -21.29 -14.11
N GLY A 95 -1.84 -21.95 -13.14
CA GLY A 95 -3.29 -21.89 -12.95
C GLY A 95 -3.78 -20.45 -12.72
N PRO A 96 -3.29 -19.75 -11.69
CA PRO A 96 -3.64 -18.35 -11.44
C PRO A 96 -3.28 -17.41 -12.59
N ALA A 97 -2.15 -17.64 -13.29
CA ALA A 97 -1.74 -16.82 -14.43
C ALA A 97 -2.69 -16.98 -15.62
N VAL A 98 -3.09 -18.21 -15.95
CA VAL A 98 -4.06 -18.48 -17.02
C VAL A 98 -5.42 -17.87 -16.68
N LEU A 99 -5.88 -18.02 -15.44
CA LEU A 99 -7.13 -17.42 -14.99
C LEU A 99 -7.08 -15.88 -15.09
N SER A 100 -6.00 -15.27 -14.61
CA SER A 100 -5.79 -13.82 -14.71
C SER A 100 -5.72 -13.33 -16.16
N ALA A 101 -5.10 -14.11 -17.05
CA ALA A 101 -5.01 -13.79 -18.47
C ALA A 101 -6.38 -13.86 -19.18
N ILE A 102 -7.21 -14.87 -18.86
CA ILE A 102 -8.58 -14.96 -19.37
C ILE A 102 -9.40 -13.77 -18.89
N MET A 103 -9.31 -13.43 -17.59
CA MET A 103 -10.01 -12.28 -17.04
C MET A 103 -9.56 -10.97 -17.70
N LEU A 104 -8.25 -10.79 -17.93
CA LEU A 104 -7.71 -9.65 -18.65
C LEU A 104 -8.28 -9.56 -20.07
N ALA A 105 -8.32 -10.68 -20.80
CA ALA A 105 -8.86 -10.72 -22.17
C ALA A 105 -10.35 -10.32 -22.22
N VAL A 106 -11.15 -10.79 -21.25
CA VAL A 106 -12.57 -10.41 -21.15
C VAL A 106 -12.73 -8.92 -20.87
N ILE A 107 -11.93 -8.36 -19.95
CA ILE A 107 -11.96 -6.93 -19.64
C ILE A 107 -11.54 -6.09 -20.86
N VAL A 108 -10.46 -6.48 -21.53
CA VAL A 108 -10.00 -5.78 -22.75
C VAL A 108 -11.05 -5.83 -23.85
N TYR A 109 -11.66 -7.00 -24.08
CA TYR A 109 -12.75 -7.14 -25.06
C TYR A 109 -13.94 -6.22 -24.72
N ALA A 110 -14.33 -6.14 -23.46
CA ALA A 110 -15.42 -5.26 -23.01
C ALA A 110 -15.09 -3.78 -23.20
N ILE A 111 -13.84 -3.37 -22.93
CA ILE A 111 -13.39 -1.98 -23.11
C ILE A 111 -13.33 -1.60 -24.58
N LEU A 112 -12.84 -2.49 -25.46
CA LEU A 112 -12.77 -2.24 -26.91
C LEU A 112 -14.14 -2.10 -27.58
N GLY A 113 -15.20 -2.59 -26.93
CA GLY A 113 -16.59 -2.42 -27.39
C GLY A 113 -17.18 -1.04 -27.09
N VAL A 114 -16.50 -0.20 -26.30
CA VAL A 114 -16.95 1.16 -25.98
C VAL A 114 -16.37 2.14 -27.01
N ASN A 115 -17.22 3.04 -27.52
CA ASN A 115 -16.76 4.12 -28.40
C ASN A 115 -15.88 5.10 -27.62
N ASP A 116 -14.61 5.17 -27.98
CA ASP A 116 -13.67 6.13 -27.41
C ASP A 116 -14.01 7.54 -27.92
N GLN A 117 -14.50 8.39 -27.01
CA GLN A 117 -14.54 9.83 -27.22
C GLN A 117 -13.26 10.35 -26.62
N GLY A 118 -12.25 10.53 -27.48
CA GLY A 118 -10.90 10.90 -27.06
C GLY A 118 -10.91 11.97 -25.97
N ILE A 119 -10.22 11.69 -24.87
CA ILE A 119 -10.17 12.60 -23.73
C ILE A 119 -9.15 13.69 -24.03
N ASP A 120 -9.62 14.93 -24.17
CA ASP A 120 -8.72 16.07 -24.14
C ASP A 120 -8.08 16.12 -22.75
N GLY A 121 -6.75 16.06 -22.68
CA GLY A 121 -5.96 16.13 -21.45
C GLY A 121 -5.99 17.51 -20.77
N THR A 122 -7.18 18.10 -20.67
CA THR A 122 -7.42 19.41 -20.06
C THR A 122 -7.03 19.36 -18.59
N PRO A 123 -6.15 20.26 -18.11
CA PRO A 123 -5.72 20.26 -16.73
C PRO A 123 -6.89 20.46 -15.75
N ILE A 124 -7.05 19.54 -14.81
CA ILE A 124 -8.00 19.65 -13.71
C ILE A 124 -7.30 20.26 -12.51
N SER A 125 -7.73 21.46 -12.11
CA SER A 125 -7.15 22.14 -10.95
C SER A 125 -7.49 21.44 -9.63
N ALA A 126 -6.56 21.44 -8.68
CA ALA A 126 -6.80 20.94 -7.33
C ALA A 126 -7.96 21.67 -6.63
N LYS A 127 -8.14 22.96 -6.93
CA LYS A 127 -9.28 23.75 -6.44
C LYS A 127 -10.62 23.18 -6.91
N ALA A 128 -10.73 22.80 -8.18
CA ALA A 128 -11.95 22.20 -8.71
C ALA A 128 -12.28 20.88 -7.99
N VAL A 129 -11.26 20.03 -7.77
CA VAL A 129 -11.43 18.79 -7.00
C VAL A 129 -11.89 19.10 -5.57
N GLY A 130 -11.27 20.07 -4.90
CA GLY A 130 -11.64 20.49 -3.55
C GLY A 130 -13.08 21.01 -3.43
N ILE A 131 -13.55 21.81 -4.40
CA ILE A 131 -14.94 22.30 -4.42
C ILE A 131 -15.92 21.14 -4.50
N THR A 132 -15.65 20.13 -5.33
CA THR A 132 -16.52 18.96 -5.45
C THR A 132 -16.41 18.06 -4.21
N LEU A 133 -15.21 17.91 -3.65
CA LEU A 133 -14.97 17.09 -2.47
C LEU A 133 -15.70 17.63 -1.23
N PHE A 134 -15.71 18.95 -1.05
CA PHE A 134 -16.38 19.62 0.07
C PHE A 134 -17.77 20.20 -0.28
N GLY A 135 -18.31 19.85 -1.44
CA GLY A 135 -19.68 20.17 -1.84
C GLY A 135 -20.53 18.89 -1.88
N PRO A 136 -20.69 18.27 -3.07
CA PRO A 136 -21.42 17.01 -3.20
C PRO A 136 -20.90 15.87 -2.31
N TYR A 137 -19.59 15.79 -2.06
CA TYR A 137 -18.97 14.65 -1.37
C TYR A 137 -18.62 14.89 0.10
N VAL A 138 -19.21 15.88 0.77
CA VAL A 138 -18.94 16.19 2.20
C VAL A 138 -19.08 14.94 3.08
N LEU A 139 -20.14 14.16 2.88
CA LEU A 139 -20.36 12.93 3.64
C LEU A 139 -19.26 11.89 3.40
N ALA A 140 -18.71 11.82 2.19
CA ALA A 140 -17.60 10.91 1.90
C ALA A 140 -16.32 11.33 2.65
N VAL A 141 -16.04 12.64 2.77
CA VAL A 141 -14.92 13.16 3.55
C VAL A 141 -15.08 12.82 5.03
N GLU A 142 -16.27 13.00 5.58
CA GLU A 142 -16.57 12.68 6.98
C GLU A 142 -16.39 11.19 7.26
N LEU A 143 -16.96 10.33 6.41
CA LEU A 143 -16.81 8.87 6.54
C LEU A 143 -15.36 8.41 6.35
N ALA A 144 -14.60 9.03 5.44
CA ALA A 144 -13.18 8.73 5.28
C ALA A 144 -12.38 9.07 6.55
N SER A 145 -12.72 10.16 7.25
CA SER A 145 -12.07 10.50 8.53
C SER A 145 -12.35 9.47 9.61
N MET A 146 -13.60 8.97 9.69
CA MET A 146 -13.99 7.91 10.61
C MET A 146 -13.31 6.58 10.26
N LEU A 147 -13.15 6.27 8.98
CA LEU A 147 -12.41 5.09 8.52
C LEU A 147 -10.94 5.15 8.95
N LEU A 148 -10.27 6.29 8.80
CA LEU A 148 -8.89 6.46 9.24
C LEU A 148 -8.75 6.37 10.76
N LEU A 149 -9.70 6.95 11.51
CA LEU A 149 -9.73 6.84 12.96
C LEU A 149 -9.89 5.37 13.41
N ALA A 150 -10.84 4.64 12.82
CA ALA A 150 -11.05 3.23 13.12
C ALA A 150 -9.81 2.40 12.76
N GLY A 151 -9.20 2.66 11.59
CA GLY A 151 -7.96 2.02 11.16
C GLY A 151 -6.82 2.24 12.16
N LEU A 152 -6.66 3.46 12.67
CA LEU A 152 -5.66 3.78 13.69
C LEU A 152 -5.92 3.04 15.00
N VAL A 153 -7.16 3.03 15.50
CA VAL A 153 -7.54 2.34 16.75
C VAL A 153 -7.26 0.84 16.65
N VAL A 154 -7.65 0.21 15.53
CA VAL A 154 -7.42 -1.22 15.32
C VAL A 154 -5.94 -1.53 15.15
N ALA A 155 -5.21 -0.74 14.35
CA ALA A 155 -3.77 -0.91 14.17
C ALA A 155 -3.00 -0.76 15.49
N PHE A 156 -3.37 0.20 16.34
CA PHE A 156 -2.79 0.36 17.66
C PHE A 156 -3.09 -0.83 18.58
N HIS A 157 -4.35 -1.28 18.60
CA HIS A 157 -4.75 -2.39 19.47
C HIS A 157 -4.07 -3.71 19.07
N VAL A 158 -3.96 -3.98 17.77
CA VAL A 158 -3.32 -5.20 17.22
C VAL A 158 -1.79 -5.12 17.28
N GLY A 159 -1.21 -3.97 16.96
CA GLY A 159 0.24 -3.79 16.90
C GLY A 159 0.91 -3.61 18.27
N ARG A 160 0.13 -3.47 19.34
CA ARG A 160 0.66 -3.35 20.69
C ARG A 160 0.99 -4.73 21.25
N GLU A 161 2.28 -5.02 21.38
CA GLU A 161 2.73 -6.19 22.12
C GLU A 161 2.51 -5.97 23.63
N GLU A 162 1.65 -6.79 24.23
CA GLU A 162 1.52 -6.84 25.69
C GLU A 162 2.73 -7.57 26.27
N ARG A 163 3.33 -7.03 27.33
CA ARG A 163 4.44 -7.66 28.05
C ARG A 163 3.95 -8.87 28.84
N ALA A 164 3.54 -9.92 28.15
CA ALA A 164 3.04 -11.17 28.72
C ALA A 164 4.10 -11.93 29.55
N GLY A 165 5.36 -11.50 29.51
CA GLY A 165 6.46 -12.04 30.34
C GLY A 165 6.64 -11.36 31.70
N GLU A 166 5.84 -10.36 32.06
CA GLU A 166 5.93 -9.70 33.37
C GLU A 166 5.26 -10.59 34.43
N VAL A 167 6.07 -11.45 35.08
CA VAL A 167 5.62 -12.30 36.19
C VAL A 167 5.23 -11.39 37.34
N LEU A 168 3.93 -11.19 37.52
CA LEU A 168 3.38 -10.58 38.73
C LEU A 168 3.65 -11.53 39.90
N SER A 169 4.81 -11.39 40.54
CA SER A 169 5.12 -12.07 41.80
C SER A 169 4.14 -11.60 42.87
N ASN A 170 3.04 -12.33 43.04
CA ASN A 170 2.12 -12.15 44.16
C ASN A 170 2.61 -12.95 45.38
N ARG A 171 3.90 -12.87 45.72
CA ARG A 171 4.40 -13.41 46.98
C ARG A 171 4.02 -12.45 48.11
N ALA A 172 3.22 -12.96 49.05
CA ALA A 172 2.79 -12.22 50.24
C ALA A 172 3.97 -11.70 51.10
N ASP A 173 5.16 -12.29 50.97
CA ASP A 173 6.37 -11.90 51.70
C ASP A 173 6.91 -10.51 51.29
N ASP A 174 6.74 -10.06 50.05
CA ASP A 174 7.24 -8.74 49.63
C ASP A 174 6.37 -7.58 50.16
N ARG A 175 5.08 -7.84 50.45
CA ARG A 175 4.23 -6.86 51.16
C ARG A 175 4.65 -6.69 52.62
N ALA A 176 5.15 -7.74 53.26
CA ALA A 176 5.64 -7.67 54.64
C ALA A 176 6.95 -6.87 54.73
N LYS A 177 7.86 -7.02 53.75
CA LYS A 177 9.08 -6.20 53.67
C LYS A 177 8.79 -4.71 53.42
N ARG A 178 7.93 -4.37 52.46
CA ARG A 178 7.59 -2.95 52.20
C ARG A 178 6.94 -2.25 53.41
N LYS A 179 6.04 -2.93 54.13
CA LYS A 179 5.45 -2.36 55.36
C LYS A 179 6.43 -2.19 56.51
N THR A 180 7.54 -2.93 56.50
CA THR A 180 8.58 -2.83 57.52
C THR A 180 9.55 -1.69 57.20
N GLU A 181 9.86 -1.48 55.92
CA GLU A 181 10.69 -0.35 55.45
C GLU A 181 9.98 1.01 55.50
N GLU A 182 8.66 1.07 55.30
CA GLU A 182 7.88 2.32 55.47
C GLU A 182 7.67 2.71 56.94
N ARG A 183 8.03 1.86 57.90
CA ARG A 183 7.87 2.09 59.34
C ARG A 183 9.18 2.31 60.08
N ALA A 184 10.32 2.26 59.39
CA ALA A 184 11.65 2.61 59.92
C ALA A 184 12.04 4.02 59.47
#